data_AF-A0A5B7RI01-F1
#
_entry.id   AF-A0A5B7RI01-F1
#
_cell.length_a   1.000
_cell.length_b   1.000
_cell.length_c   1.000
_cell.angle_alpha   90.00
_cell.angle_beta   90.00
_cell.angle_gamma   90.00
#
_symmetry.space_group_name_H-M   'P 1'
#
loop_
_entity.id
_entity.type
_entity.pdbx_description
1 polymer ?
#
loop_
_entity_poly.entity_id
_entity_poly.type
_entity_poly.pdbx_seq_one_letter_code
_entity_poly.pdbx_strand_id
1 'polypeptide(L)'
;MTHQTRLIDELNTLHAGYVEAINAAVAADDLSRAADLAAEYDRDAIMLMAEREGRQDLLAHFGLDQDGRRLIAHATPLRNLVKRVAALRAA
;
A
#
# COMPACT_ATOMS: atom_id res chain seq x y z
N MET A 1 7.79 26.02 5.62
CA MET A 1 7.98 24.62 6.05
C MET A 1 6.61 23.97 6.25
N THR A 2 5.84 23.71 5.19
CA THR A 2 4.40 23.39 5.35
C THR A 2 3.88 22.26 4.47
N HIS A 3 4.51 21.95 3.33
CA HIS A 3 4.05 20.86 2.45
C HIS A 3 4.58 19.49 2.85
N GLN A 4 5.85 19.38 3.28
CA GLN A 4 6.45 18.10 3.63
C GLN A 4 5.86 17.49 4.90
N THR A 5 5.60 18.30 5.93
CA THR A 5 4.93 17.85 7.16
C THR A 5 3.53 17.32 6.84
N ARG A 6 2.79 18.03 5.97
CA ARG A 6 1.46 17.63 5.55
C ARG A 6 1.43 16.30 4.77
N LEU A 7 2.37 16.08 3.84
CA LEU A 7 2.46 14.80 3.13
C LEU A 7 2.73 13.63 4.09
N ILE A 8 3.65 13.82 5.04
CA ILE A 8 3.96 12.79 6.04
C ILE A 8 2.72 12.47 6.90
N ASP A 9 1.94 13.49 7.29
CA ASP A 9 0.71 13.29 8.06
C ASP A 9 -0.36 12.53 7.26
N GLU A 10 -0.50 12.85 5.96
CA GLU A 10 -1.42 12.15 5.06
C GLU A 10 -1.00 10.68 4.84
N LEU A 11 0.31 10.42 4.69
CA LEU A 11 0.86 9.06 4.60
C LEU A 11 0.68 8.28 5.91
N ASN A 12 0.88 8.91 7.07
CA ASN A 12 0.66 8.26 8.36
C ASN A 12 -0.81 7.88 8.55
N THR A 13 -1.72 8.77 8.15
CA THR A 13 -3.16 8.51 8.20
C THR A 13 -3.54 7.35 7.28
N LEU A 14 -3.04 7.36 6.04
CA LEU A 14 -3.23 6.27 5.08
C LEU A 14 -2.71 4.94 5.64
N HIS A 15 -1.49 4.95 6.19
CA HIS A 15 -0.86 3.78 6.79
C HIS A 15 -1.69 3.21 7.94
N ALA A 16 -2.14 4.04 8.87
CA ALA A 16 -2.95 3.61 10.00
C ALA A 16 -4.26 2.94 9.54
N GLY A 17 -4.96 3.52 8.57
CA GLY A 17 -6.20 2.95 8.03
C GLY A 17 -5.99 1.58 7.39
N TYR A 18 -4.92 1.40 6.61
CA TYR A 18 -4.61 0.10 6.03
C TYR A 18 -4.17 -0.93 7.07
N VAL A 19 -3.42 -0.54 8.10
CA VAL A 19 -3.06 -1.43 9.21
C VAL A 19 -4.31 -1.93 9.94
N GLU A 20 -5.25 -1.04 10.25
CA GLU A 20 -6.53 -1.42 10.87
C GLU A 20 -7.32 -2.39 10.00
N ALA A 21 -7.45 -2.10 8.70
CA ALA A 21 -8.18 -2.95 7.77
C ALA A 21 -7.53 -4.34 7.59
N ILE A 22 -6.21 -4.39 7.47
CA ILE A 22 -5.46 -5.66 7.36
C ILE A 22 -5.60 -6.48 8.63
N ASN A 23 -5.49 -5.85 9.81
CA ASN A 23 -5.66 -6.53 11.08
C ASN A 23 -7.08 -7.10 11.23
N ALA A 24 -8.10 -6.36 10.79
CA ALA A 24 -9.48 -6.85 10.77
C ALA A 24 -9.63 -8.07 9.85
N ALA A 25 -9.06 -8.05 8.64
CA ALA A 25 -9.07 -9.18 7.72
C ALA A 25 -8.35 -10.42 8.29
N VAL A 26 -7.17 -10.23 8.92
CA VAL A 26 -6.42 -11.30 9.57
C VAL A 26 -7.17 -11.89 10.77
N ALA A 27 -7.86 -11.05 11.55
CA ALA A 27 -8.69 -11.50 12.67
C ALA A 27 -9.89 -12.33 12.20
N ALA A 28 -10.40 -12.07 11.00
CA ALA A 28 -11.46 -12.84 10.35
C ALA A 28 -10.95 -14.07 9.57
N ASP A 29 -9.64 -14.36 9.61
CA ASP A 29 -8.97 -15.40 8.80
C ASP A 29 -9.09 -15.21 7.28
N ASP A 30 -9.43 -13.99 6.84
CA ASP A 30 -9.50 -13.62 5.43
C ASP A 30 -8.13 -13.14 4.93
N LEU A 31 -7.21 -14.10 4.76
CA LEU A 31 -5.85 -13.81 4.30
C LEU A 31 -5.80 -13.32 2.85
N SER A 32 -6.81 -13.64 2.03
CA SER A 32 -6.92 -13.12 0.67
C SER A 32 -7.18 -11.62 0.71
N ARG A 33 -8.17 -11.19 1.50
CA ARG A 33 -8.47 -9.76 1.66
C ARG A 33 -7.33 -9.00 2.30
N ALA A 34 -6.63 -9.59 3.27
CA ALA A 34 -5.42 -9.00 3.83
C ALA A 34 -4.33 -8.77 2.77
N ALA A 35 -4.15 -9.70 1.83
CA ALA A 35 -3.19 -9.58 0.74
C ALA A 35 -3.58 -8.49 -0.27
N ASP A 36 -4.88 -8.39 -0.58
CA ASP A 36 -5.42 -7.36 -1.46
C ASP A 36 -5.23 -5.97 -0.85
N LEU A 37 -5.61 -5.80 0.43
CA LEU A 37 -5.42 -4.55 1.17
C LEU A 37 -3.95 -4.13 1.23
N ALA A 38 -3.04 -5.07 1.45
CA ALA A 38 -1.60 -4.81 1.41
C ALA A 38 -1.15 -4.29 0.04
N ALA A 39 -1.67 -4.87 -1.06
CA ALA A 39 -1.33 -4.46 -2.41
C ALA A 39 -1.96 -3.11 -2.82
N GLU A 40 -3.14 -2.81 -2.27
CA GLU A 40 -3.86 -1.54 -2.40
C GLU A 40 -3.12 -0.39 -1.68
N TYR A 41 -2.61 -0.63 -0.46
CA TYR A 41 -1.83 0.36 0.29
C TYR A 41 -0.65 0.92 -0.50
N ASP A 42 0.17 0.04 -1.11
CA ASP A 42 1.36 0.51 -1.81
C ASP A 42 1.01 1.39 -2.99
N ARG A 43 -0.04 1.01 -3.73
CA ARG A 43 -0.56 1.79 -4.86
C ARG A 43 -1.00 3.16 -4.37
N ASP A 44 -1.84 3.21 -3.34
CA ASP A 44 -2.42 4.45 -2.84
C ASP A 44 -1.35 5.38 -2.26
N ALA A 45 -0.34 4.82 -1.58
CA ALA A 45 0.80 5.59 -1.07
C ALA A 45 1.63 6.20 -2.21
N ILE A 46 1.90 5.44 -3.27
CA ILE A 46 2.62 5.93 -4.46
C ILE A 46 1.82 7.03 -5.16
N MET A 47 0.52 6.83 -5.34
CA MET A 47 -0.37 7.83 -5.96
C MET A 47 -0.39 9.13 -5.14
N LEU A 48 -0.54 9.03 -3.82
CA LEU A 48 -0.53 10.19 -2.93
C LEU A 48 0.79 10.96 -2.99
N MET A 49 1.93 10.27 -2.98
CA MET A 49 3.24 10.90 -3.12
C MET A 49 3.40 11.59 -4.48
N ALA A 50 3.03 10.91 -5.56
CA ALA A 50 3.13 11.45 -6.91
C ALA A 50 2.25 12.69 -7.10
N GLU A 51 1.04 12.70 -6.54
CA GLU A 51 0.14 13.86 -6.58
C GLU A 51 0.72 15.03 -5.77
N ARG A 52 1.15 14.77 -4.53
CA ARG A 52 1.61 15.82 -3.61
C ARG A 52 2.96 16.43 -4.02
N GLU A 53 3.83 15.67 -4.66
CA GLU A 53 5.10 16.15 -5.17
C GLU A 53 5.02 16.64 -6.62
N GLY A 54 3.88 16.48 -7.30
CA GLY A 54 3.72 16.81 -8.72
C GLY A 54 4.56 15.92 -9.64
N ARG A 55 4.81 14.67 -9.23
CA ARG A 55 5.70 13.68 -9.87
C ARG A 55 4.94 12.52 -10.49
N GLN A 56 3.84 12.79 -11.18
CA GLN A 56 3.07 11.77 -11.91
C GLN A 56 3.86 11.09 -13.03
N ASP A 57 4.96 11.71 -13.47
CA ASP A 57 5.93 11.12 -14.39
C ASP A 57 6.60 9.85 -13.82
N LEU A 58 6.69 9.74 -12.50
CA LEU A 58 7.33 8.61 -11.82
C LEU A 58 6.42 7.39 -11.65
N LEU A 59 5.11 7.51 -11.91
CA LEU A 59 4.17 6.38 -11.72
C LEU A 59 4.59 5.15 -12.53
N ALA A 60 5.05 5.35 -13.76
CA ALA A 60 5.54 4.27 -14.61
C ALA A 60 6.79 3.57 -14.05
N HIS A 61 7.65 4.30 -13.31
CA HIS A 61 8.81 3.71 -12.63
C HIS A 61 8.40 2.74 -11.53
N PHE A 62 7.28 3.01 -10.86
CA PHE A 62 6.67 2.11 -9.88
C PHE A 62 5.72 1.07 -10.49
N GLY A 63 5.66 1.00 -11.82
CA GLY A 63 4.79 0.06 -12.54
C GLY A 63 3.31 0.39 -12.44
N LEU A 64 2.96 1.67 -12.32
CA LEU A 64 1.58 2.19 -12.32
C LEU A 64 1.32 3.05 -13.56
N ASP A 65 0.09 3.03 -14.06
CA ASP A 65 -0.39 4.05 -15.01
C ASP A 65 -0.89 5.30 -14.28
N GLN A 66 -1.39 6.28 -15.05
CA GLN A 66 -1.90 7.55 -14.52
C GLN A 66 -3.17 7.39 -13.66
N ASP A 67 -3.89 6.27 -13.81
CA ASP A 67 -5.07 5.92 -13.01
C ASP A 67 -4.69 5.08 -11.78
N GLY A 68 -3.38 4.83 -11.55
CA GLY A 68 -2.88 3.99 -10.46
C GLY A 68 -3.07 2.48 -10.70
N ARG A 69 -3.40 2.05 -11.93
CA ARG A 69 -3.51 0.62 -12.25
C ARG A 69 -2.13 0.03 -12.43
N ARG A 70 -1.94 -1.20 -11.94
CA ARG A 70 -0.66 -1.90 -12.06
C ARG A 70 -0.41 -2.32 -13.51
N LEU A 71 0.70 -1.82 -14.06
CA LEU A 71 1.31 -2.27 -15.31
C LEU A 71 2.11 -3.56 -15.09
N ILE A 72 2.64 -3.76 -13.88
CA ILE A 72 3.45 -4.93 -13.50
C ILE A 72 3.26 -5.27 -12.02
N ALA A 73 3.33 -6.57 -11.68
CA ALA A 73 3.22 -7.04 -10.30
C ALA A 73 4.55 -6.84 -9.53
N HIS A 74 4.64 -5.79 -8.71
CA HIS A 74 5.77 -5.57 -7.80
C HIS A 74 5.59 -6.28 -6.44
N ALA A 75 6.70 -6.73 -5.86
CA ALA A 75 6.78 -7.20 -4.48
C ALA A 75 6.97 -6.00 -3.54
N THR A 76 6.15 -5.92 -2.49
CA THR A 76 6.11 -4.77 -1.57
C THR A 76 6.21 -5.22 -0.12
N PRO A 77 6.58 -4.32 0.83
CA PRO A 77 6.76 -4.69 2.23
C PRO A 77 5.53 -5.35 2.87
N LEU A 78 4.33 -4.78 2.70
CA LEU A 78 3.10 -5.36 3.26
C LEU A 78 2.72 -6.67 2.56
N ARG A 79 2.89 -6.77 1.23
CA ARG A 79 2.64 -8.02 0.51
C ARG A 79 3.58 -9.15 0.96
N ASN A 80 4.82 -8.81 1.29
CA ASN A 80 5.78 -9.76 1.87
C ASN A 80 5.42 -10.15 3.32
N LEU A 81 4.89 -9.21 4.11
CA LEU A 81 4.38 -9.48 5.45
C LEU A 81 3.19 -10.46 5.40
N VAL A 82 2.19 -10.22 4.54
CA VAL A 82 1.04 -11.11 4.40
C VAL A 82 1.47 -12.50 3.95
N LYS A 83 2.38 -12.61 2.97
CA LYS A 83 2.97 -13.90 2.57
C LYS A 83 3.62 -14.64 3.74
N ARG A 84 4.36 -13.93 4.60
CA ARG A 84 4.98 -14.52 5.80
C ARG A 84 3.95 -14.99 6.80
N VAL A 85 2.92 -14.19 7.09
CA VAL A 85 1.84 -14.56 8.01
C VAL A 85 1.09 -15.79 7.51
N ALA A 86 0.76 -15.83 6.21
CA ALA A 86 0.11 -16.98 5.59
C ALA A 86 0.96 -18.25 5.69
N ALA A 87 2.27 -18.16 5.42
CA ALA A 87 3.18 -19.29 5.57
C ALA A 87 3.29 -19.80 7.01
N LEU A 88 3.29 -18.90 8.01
CA LEU A 88 3.35 -19.27 9.42
C LEU A 88 2.07 -19.96 9.92
N ARG A 89 0.90 -19.65 9.35
CA ARG A 89 -0.37 -20.29 9.70
C ARG A 89 -0.57 -21.66 9.05
N ALA A 90 0.16 -21.96 7.97
CA ALA A 90 0.05 -23.22 7.24
C ALA A 90 1.00 -24.33 7.77
N ALA A 91 1.87 -24.01 8.72
CA ALA A 91 2.82 -24.92 9.38
C ALA A 91 2.28 -25.40 10.73
#